data_AF-A0A437SXV8-F1
#
_entry.id   AF-A0A437SXV8-F1
#
_cell.length_a   1.000
_cell.length_b   1.000
_cell.length_c   1.000
_cell.angle_alpha   90.00
_cell.angle_beta   90.00
_cell.angle_gamma   90.00
#
_symmetry.space_group_name_H-M   'P 1'
#
loop_
_entity.id
_entity.type
_entity.pdbx_description
1 polymer ?
#
loop_
_entity_poly.entity_id
_entity_poly.type
_entity_poly.pdbx_seq_one_letter_code
_entity_poly.pdbx_strand_id
1 'polypeptide(L)' 'MAELSEARKKANAKWDAKNRSRKNYITKRSVAKNFILKLATKEDLKQIKEYIQQREKELQ' A
#
# COMPACT_ATOMS: atom_id res chain seq x y z
N MET A 1 -23.53 -0.85 12.59
CA MET A 1 -22.16 -1.40 12.56
C MET A 1 -21.88 -2.00 13.93
N ALA A 2 -21.69 -3.31 14.05
CA ALA A 2 -21.43 -3.93 15.35
C ALA A 2 -20.04 -3.48 15.86
N GLU A 3 -20.01 -2.82 17.02
CA GLU A 3 -18.76 -2.43 17.64
C GLU A 3 -17.96 -3.68 18.02
N LEU A 4 -16.69 -3.72 17.59
CA LEU A 4 -15.77 -4.78 17.98
C LEU A 4 -15.52 -4.67 19.49
N SER A 5 -15.78 -5.75 20.23
CA SER A 5 -15.39 -5.87 21.64
C SER A 5 -13.93 -5.46 21.85
N GLU A 6 -13.65 -4.79 22.97
CA GLU A 6 -12.31 -4.38 23.39
C GLU A 6 -11.28 -5.53 23.34
N ALA A 7 -11.71 -6.76 23.61
CA ALA A 7 -10.87 -7.95 23.49
C ALA A 7 -10.44 -8.23 22.04
N ARG A 8 -11.35 -8.05 21.07
CA ARG A 8 -11.05 -8.20 19.63
C ARG A 8 -10.16 -7.06 19.13
N LYS A 9 -10.36 -5.82 19.60
CA LYS A 9 -9.48 -4.68 19.28
C LYS A 9 -8.04 -4.96 19.71
N LYS A 10 -7.82 -5.47 20.93
CA LYS A 10 -6.48 -5.84 21.44
C LYS A 10 -5.84 -6.99 20.65
N ALA A 11 -6.61 -8.02 20.30
CA ALA A 11 -6.13 -9.13 19.49
C ALA A 11 -5.72 -8.68 18.07
N ASN A 12 -6.55 -7.85 17.43
CA ASN A 12 -6.25 -7.27 16.12
C ASN A 12 -5.01 -6.38 16.19
N ALA A 13 -4.86 -5.55 17.21
CA ALA A 13 -3.68 -4.70 17.39
C ALA A 13 -2.38 -5.54 17.51
N LYS A 14 -2.42 -6.66 18.24
CA LYS A 14 -1.27 -7.57 18.39
C LYS A 14 -0.92 -8.26 17.07
N TRP A 15 -1.93 -8.66 16.31
CA TRP A 15 -1.72 -9.26 14.98
C TRP A 15 -1.21 -8.24 13.96
N ASP A 16 -1.78 -7.03 13.97
CA ASP A 16 -1.35 -5.91 13.12
C ASP A 16 0.09 -5.50 13.40
N ALA A 17 0.51 -5.50 14.68
CA ALA A 17 1.90 -5.22 15.05
C ALA A 17 2.86 -6.27 14.47
N LYS A 18 2.50 -7.56 14.55
CA LYS A 18 3.30 -8.66 13.99
C LYS A 18 3.32 -8.68 12.45
N ASN A 19 2.27 -8.18 11.81
CA ASN A 19 2.10 -8.17 10.34
C ASN A 19 2.24 -6.79 9.72
N ARG A 20 2.82 -5.83 10.44
CA ARG A 20 2.89 -4.41 10.06
C ARG A 20 3.49 -4.22 8.66
N SER A 21 4.56 -4.93 8.35
CA SER A 21 5.22 -4.85 7.04
C SER A 21 4.31 -5.33 5.90
N ARG A 22 3.60 -6.44 6.09
CA ARG A 22 2.66 -6.98 5.08
C ARG A 22 1.48 -6.05 4.88
N LYS A 23 0.92 -5.51 5.97
CA LYS A 23 -0.17 -4.52 5.91
C LYS A 23 0.26 -3.27 5.17
N ASN A 24 1.41 -2.71 5.55
CA ASN A 24 1.98 -1.54 4.88
C ASN A 24 2.20 -1.78 3.39
N TYR A 25 2.71 -2.96 3.00
CA TYR A 25 2.87 -3.34 1.60
C TYR A 25 1.53 -3.32 0.86
N ILE A 26 0.50 -3.98 1.40
CA ILE A 26 -0.84 -4.03 0.79
C ILE A 26 -1.44 -2.64 0.66
N THR A 27 -1.39 -1.84 1.72
CA THR A 27 -1.90 -0.47 1.73
C THR A 27 -1.19 0.39 0.68
N LYS A 28 0.15 0.40 0.67
CA LYS A 28 0.93 1.15 -0.33
C LYS A 28 0.60 0.72 -1.75
N ARG A 29 0.51 -0.59 -2.01
CA ARG A 29 0.14 -1.13 -3.32
C ARG A 29 -1.25 -0.67 -3.76
N SER A 30 -2.23 -0.71 -2.85
CA SER A 30 -3.61 -0.32 -3.19
C SER A 30 -3.72 1.19 -3.44
N VAL A 31 -3.03 2.00 -2.62
CA VAL A 31 -3.00 3.46 -2.79
C VAL A 31 -2.32 3.83 -4.11
N ALA A 32 -1.18 3.22 -4.42
CA ALA A 32 -0.47 3.44 -5.67
C ALA A 32 -1.34 3.08 -6.89
N LYS A 33 -2.03 1.93 -6.86
CA LYS A 33 -2.98 1.55 -7.92
C LYS A 33 -4.07 2.59 -8.10
N ASN A 34 -4.69 3.05 -7.01
CA ASN A 34 -5.76 4.03 -7.08
C ASN A 34 -5.27 5.38 -7.61
N PHE A 35 -4.08 5.80 -7.18
CA PHE A 35 -3.45 7.03 -7.66
C PHE A 35 -3.22 6.98 -9.18
N ILE A 36 -2.53 5.94 -9.67
CA ILE A 36 -2.23 5.77 -11.09
C ILE A 36 -3.51 5.74 -11.95
N LEU A 37 -4.56 5.06 -11.49
CA LEU A 37 -5.76 4.84 -12.29
C LEU A 37 -6.79 5.97 -12.23
N LYS A 38 -6.82 6.77 -11.15
CA LYS A 38 -7.91 7.72 -10.91
C LYS A 38 -7.47 9.16 -10.67
N LEU A 39 -6.24 9.40 -10.22
CA LEU A 39 -5.79 10.72 -9.78
C LEU A 39 -4.62 11.26 -10.60
N ALA A 40 -3.73 10.38 -11.06
CA ALA A 40 -2.50 10.75 -11.74
C ALA A 40 -2.76 11.52 -13.03
N THR A 41 -1.99 12.60 -13.24
CA THR A 41 -1.98 13.35 -14.48
C THR A 41 -1.09 12.68 -15.53
N LYS A 42 -1.11 13.17 -16.78
CA LYS A 42 -0.23 12.64 -17.84
C LYS A 42 1.25 12.72 -17.49
N GLU A 43 1.66 13.77 -16.78
CA GLU A 43 3.04 13.96 -16.37
C GLU A 43 3.43 12.97 -15.27
N ASP A 44 2.57 12.80 -14.26
CA ASP A 44 2.76 11.78 -13.21
C ASP A 44 2.91 10.38 -13.82
N LEU A 45 2.09 10.03 -14.81
CA LEU A 45 2.16 8.73 -15.47
C LEU A 45 3.48 8.53 -16.23
N LYS A 46 4.07 9.60 -16.79
CA LYS A 46 5.40 9.52 -17.41
C LYS A 46 6.47 9.28 -16.35
N GLN A 47 6.48 10.07 -15.27
CA GLN A 47 7.45 9.91 -14.19
C GLN A 47 7.37 8.53 -13.53
N ILE A 48 6.15 8.02 -13.30
CA ILE A 48 5.95 6.69 -12.72
C ILE A 48 6.54 5.58 -13.61
N LYS A 49 6.43 5.71 -14.95
CA LYS A 49 7.07 4.76 -15.86
C LYS A 49 8.59 4.80 -15.73
N GLU A 50 9.17 5.98 -15.58
CA GLU A 50 10.62 6.16 -15.40
C GLU A 50 11.09 5.53 -14.08
N TYR A 51 10.36 5.72 -12.99
CA TYR A 51 10.63 5.07 -11.71
C TYR A 51 10.54 3.53 -11.80
N ILE A 52 9.57 3.00 -12.55
CA ILE A 52 9.45 1.56 -12.78
C ILE A 52 10.68 1.03 -13.53
N GLN A 53 11.08 1.70 -14.61
CA GLN A 53 12.27 1.30 -15.37
C GLN A 53 13.54 1.31 -14.53
N GLN A 54 13.74 2.33 -13.70
CA GLN A 54 14.87 2.37 -12.78
C GLN A 54 14.84 1.19 -11.80
N ARG A 55 13.67 0.91 -11.21
CA ARG A 55 13.51 -0.18 -10.25
C ARG A 55 13.73 -1.56 -10.87
N GLU A 56 13.29 -1.77 -12.11
CA GLU A 56 13.51 -3.01 -12.86
C GLU A 56 15.00 -3.25 -13.12
N LYS A 57 15.75 -2.20 -13.48
CA LYS A 57 17.21 -2.28 -13.64
C LYS A 57 17.94 -2.65 -12.34
N GLU A 58 17.48 -2.13 -11.20
CA GLU A 58 18.05 -2.48 -9.88
C GLU A 58 17.72 -3.91 -9.42
N LEU A 59 16.74 -4.56 -10.05
CA LEU A 59 16.32 -5.94 -9.75
C LEU A 59 16.95 -6.98 -10.68
N GLN A 60 17.61 -6.55 -11.77
CA GLN A 60 18.41 -7.41 -12.64
C GLN A 60 19.75 -7.73 -12.00
#